data_AF-A0A7S3FP79-F1
#
_entry.id   AF-A0A7S3FP79-F1
#
_cell.length_a   1.000
_cell.length_b   1.000
_cell.length_c   1.000
_cell.angle_alpha   90.00
_cell.angle_beta   90.00
_cell.angle_gamma   90.00
#
_symmetry.space_group_name_H-M   'P 1'
#
loop_
_entity.id
_entity.type
_entity.pdbx_description
1 polymer ?
#
loop_
_entity_poly.entity_id
_entity_poly.type
_entity_poly.pdbx_seq_one_letter_code
_entity_poly.pdbx_strand_id
1 'polypeptide(L)'
;MKFGKQLDRQLREKWRPFYVSYKRLKGILKGVAGSGRGSSTFHAALREETARCSAFFVEKLEELEATLEAAAGDGDQSAAAFVEILELRRFGFLNFMAVTKAVKKHNKVAPCTLISAASVLLHQSFFSSPRLEAMAQRAESYLQHKGKAMERFSERERPATMGGAPPGLGVMNLQAPERLTVVLDLDHTLIFSVSRKSRLWRQQADNLSWSIVMDHQPEPVCVFPRPGLVDFLQALSGGCDLVIFTAGIEPYASPIIDKIEVVSGVKFSRRLYRRDTTRCPWCATVKDLSVLGTDLARTVLLDDNPLSFSLNPANAVPVLPWTGGVEDGDYLLEQLLPVVRDLQERVDVRPYLQQKYAMSTWFSKCGVPIPGIQQAAQGSGVEDASRSFQGMQDLIDRMARRRPVVAARV
;
A
#
# COMPACT_ATOMS: atom_id res chain seq x y z
N MET A 1 6.66 -17.14 -10.84
CA MET A 1 7.46 -16.51 -11.93
C MET A 1 8.55 -15.62 -11.34
N LYS A 2 9.76 -15.54 -11.88
CA LYS A 2 10.84 -14.68 -11.33
C LYS A 2 10.54 -13.20 -11.63
N PHE A 3 10.54 -12.31 -10.61
CA PHE A 3 10.18 -10.88 -10.70
C PHE A 3 10.62 -10.17 -11.99
N GLY A 4 11.89 -10.31 -12.41
CA GLY A 4 12.38 -9.64 -13.62
C GLY A 4 11.66 -10.04 -14.91
N LYS A 5 11.19 -11.30 -15.04
CA LYS A 5 10.37 -11.73 -16.19
C LYS A 5 8.95 -11.17 -16.13
N GLN A 6 8.42 -10.96 -14.93
CA GLN A 6 7.09 -10.37 -14.72
C GLN A 6 7.09 -8.86 -14.98
N LEU A 7 8.16 -8.17 -14.60
CA LEU A 7 8.36 -6.75 -14.91
C LEU A 7 8.48 -6.55 -16.42
N ASP A 8 9.32 -7.35 -17.08
CA ASP A 8 9.61 -7.25 -18.52
C ASP A 8 8.35 -7.42 -19.41
N ARG A 9 7.40 -8.29 -19.01
CA ARG A 9 6.11 -8.47 -19.71
C ARG A 9 5.17 -7.27 -19.61
N GLN A 10 5.39 -6.39 -18.65
CA GLN A 10 4.54 -5.21 -18.42
C GLN A 10 5.14 -3.94 -19.04
N LEU A 11 6.39 -4.01 -19.51
CA LEU A 11 7.06 -2.87 -20.13
C LEU A 11 6.43 -2.60 -21.48
N ARG A 12 6.20 -1.32 -21.76
CA ARG A 12 5.75 -0.88 -23.07
C ARG A 12 6.93 -0.95 -24.06
N GLU A 13 6.76 -1.67 -25.17
CA GLU A 13 7.88 -1.94 -26.09
C GLU A 13 8.56 -0.68 -26.63
N LYS A 14 7.77 0.32 -27.03
CA LYS A 14 8.28 1.60 -27.56
C LYS A 14 9.09 2.42 -26.56
N TRP A 15 8.95 2.17 -25.25
CA TRP A 15 9.69 2.88 -24.20
C TRP A 15 10.70 2.00 -23.48
N ARG A 16 10.89 0.77 -23.98
CA ARG A 16 11.77 -0.23 -23.37
C ARG A 16 13.19 0.25 -23.05
N PRO A 17 13.85 1.09 -23.89
CA PRO A 17 15.17 1.63 -23.60
C PRO A 17 15.24 2.58 -22.38
N PHE A 18 14.11 3.17 -22.00
CA PHE A 18 14.04 4.21 -20.97
C PHE A 18 13.65 3.68 -19.59
N TYR A 19 13.16 2.44 -19.51
CA TYR A 19 12.93 1.79 -18.21
C TYR A 19 14.24 1.44 -17.52
N VAL A 20 14.23 1.55 -16.19
CA VAL A 20 15.29 1.09 -15.31
C VAL A 20 15.53 -0.40 -15.53
N SER A 21 16.72 -0.74 -16.02
CA SER A 21 17.08 -2.12 -16.31
C SER A 21 17.39 -2.91 -15.03
N TYR A 22 16.35 -3.48 -14.41
CA TYR A 22 16.51 -4.37 -13.26
C TYR A 22 17.46 -5.55 -13.56
N LYS A 23 17.49 -6.04 -14.82
CA LYS A 23 18.39 -7.11 -15.25
C LYS A 23 19.86 -6.68 -15.22
N ARG A 24 20.19 -5.49 -15.74
CA ARG A 24 21.54 -4.91 -15.70
C ARG A 24 21.99 -4.67 -14.27
N LEU A 25 21.18 -3.97 -13.47
CA LEU A 25 21.44 -3.70 -12.05
C LEU A 25 21.66 -5.00 -11.26
N LYS A 26 20.79 -5.99 -11.46
CA LYS A 26 20.95 -7.32 -10.86
C LYS A 26 22.20 -8.06 -11.35
N GLY A 27 22.62 -7.84 -12.59
CA GLY A 27 23.83 -8.41 -13.19
C GLY A 27 25.09 -7.87 -12.51
N ILE A 28 25.18 -6.54 -12.35
CA ILE A 28 26.26 -5.88 -11.60
C ILE A 28 26.37 -6.49 -10.20
N LEU A 29 25.24 -6.63 -9.51
CA LEU A 29 25.16 -7.24 -8.18
C LEU A 29 25.62 -8.70 -8.08
N LYS A 30 25.71 -9.45 -9.19
CA LYS A 30 26.29 -10.81 -9.16
C LYS A 30 27.81 -10.80 -9.05
N GLY A 31 28.49 -9.74 -9.49
CA GLY A 31 29.95 -9.57 -9.39
C GLY A 31 30.43 -8.93 -8.09
N VAL A 32 29.51 -8.52 -7.19
CA VAL A 32 29.82 -7.77 -5.95
C VAL A 32 30.11 -8.69 -4.75
N ALA A 33 29.99 -10.01 -4.90
CA ALA A 33 30.30 -10.96 -3.83
C ALA A 33 31.83 -11.00 -3.59
N GLY A 34 32.35 -10.07 -2.78
CA GLY A 34 33.73 -10.13 -2.26
C GLY A 34 34.57 -8.85 -2.34
N SER A 35 34.12 -7.76 -2.98
CA SER A 35 34.90 -6.50 -3.00
C SER A 35 34.02 -5.25 -2.89
N GLY A 36 34.44 -4.27 -2.07
CA GLY A 36 33.73 -3.00 -1.86
C GLY A 36 33.58 -2.14 -3.13
N ARG A 37 34.37 -2.43 -4.17
CA ARG A 37 34.36 -1.76 -5.48
C ARG A 37 33.06 -2.02 -6.27
N GLY A 38 32.37 -3.13 -6.02
CA GLY A 38 31.12 -3.47 -6.71
C GLY A 38 29.90 -2.65 -6.28
N SER A 39 29.92 -2.08 -5.06
CA SER A 39 28.82 -1.25 -4.58
C SER A 39 28.85 0.15 -5.18
N SER A 40 30.04 0.76 -5.31
CA SER A 40 30.16 2.06 -5.99
C SER A 40 29.73 1.98 -7.45
N THR A 41 30.09 0.90 -8.16
CA THR A 41 29.62 0.63 -9.53
C THR A 41 28.10 0.47 -9.60
N PHE A 42 27.49 -0.21 -8.62
CA PHE A 42 26.02 -0.31 -8.55
C PHE A 42 25.37 1.05 -8.32
N HIS A 43 25.87 1.86 -7.38
CA HIS A 43 25.32 3.20 -7.11
C HIS A 43 25.42 4.11 -8.33
N ALA A 44 26.56 4.07 -9.03
CA ALA A 44 26.74 4.80 -10.29
C ALA A 44 25.74 4.34 -11.36
N ALA A 45 25.62 3.02 -11.56
CA ALA A 45 24.66 2.47 -12.52
C ALA A 45 23.21 2.77 -12.13
N LEU A 46 22.86 2.72 -10.85
CA LEU A 46 21.51 3.04 -10.38
C LEU A 46 21.18 4.50 -10.65
N ARG A 47 22.10 5.43 -10.33
CA ARG A 47 21.94 6.86 -10.63
C ARG A 47 21.82 7.11 -12.13
N GLU A 48 22.63 6.43 -12.95
CA GLU A 48 22.58 6.53 -14.41
C GLU A 48 21.22 6.07 -14.96
N GLU A 49 20.71 4.91 -14.50
CA GLU A 49 19.40 4.39 -14.92
C GLU A 49 18.26 5.31 -14.48
N THR A 50 18.29 5.81 -13.24
CA THR A 50 17.24 6.71 -12.74
C THR A 50 17.29 8.08 -13.41
N ALA A 51 18.49 8.62 -13.67
CA ALA A 51 18.63 9.89 -14.38
C ALA A 51 18.12 9.78 -15.83
N ARG A 52 18.45 8.69 -16.53
CA ARG A 52 17.93 8.40 -17.87
C ARG A 52 16.40 8.30 -17.90
N CYS A 53 15.85 7.57 -16.93
CA CYS A 53 14.40 7.43 -16.75
C CYS A 53 13.73 8.78 -16.46
N SER A 54 14.32 9.61 -15.60
CA SER A 54 13.81 10.95 -15.28
C SER A 54 13.89 11.90 -16.49
N ALA A 55 14.98 11.88 -17.25
CA ALA A 55 15.12 12.71 -18.45
C ALA A 55 14.05 12.39 -19.49
N PHE A 56 13.89 11.10 -19.82
CA PHE A 56 12.83 10.65 -20.73
C PHE A 56 11.43 11.02 -20.21
N PHE A 57 11.20 10.86 -18.91
CA PHE A 57 9.90 11.17 -18.31
C PHE A 57 9.55 12.65 -18.47
N VAL A 58 10.50 13.56 -18.21
CA VAL A 58 10.29 15.01 -18.36
C VAL A 58 10.05 15.37 -19.82
N GLU A 59 10.90 14.88 -20.73
CA GLU A 59 10.78 15.13 -22.17
C GLU A 59 9.43 14.65 -22.71
N LYS A 60 9.00 13.43 -22.35
CA LYS A 60 7.69 12.92 -22.77
C LYS A 60 6.53 13.65 -22.13
N LEU A 61 6.67 14.12 -20.90
CA LEU A 61 5.64 14.93 -20.27
C LEU A 61 5.43 16.24 -21.02
N GLU A 62 6.53 16.94 -21.35
CA GLU A 62 6.51 18.19 -22.13
C GLU A 62 5.98 18.00 -23.56
N GLU A 63 6.38 16.92 -24.24
CA GLU A 63 5.84 16.56 -25.56
C GLU A 63 4.33 16.34 -25.52
N LEU A 64 3.83 15.65 -24.48
CA LEU A 64 2.39 15.38 -24.33
C LEU A 64 1.60 16.62 -23.94
N GLU A 65 2.18 17.53 -23.14
CA GLU A 65 1.60 18.85 -22.86
C GLU A 65 1.45 19.66 -24.16
N ALA A 66 2.54 19.80 -24.93
CA ALA A 66 2.52 20.51 -26.20
C ALA A 66 1.55 19.88 -27.21
N THR A 67 1.46 18.54 -27.25
CA THR A 67 0.51 17.83 -28.11
C THR A 67 -0.93 18.15 -27.73
N LEU A 68 -1.25 18.19 -26.43
CA LEU A 68 -2.60 18.54 -25.97
C LEU A 68 -2.96 20.00 -26.22
N GLU A 69 -1.99 20.92 -26.15
CA GLU A 69 -2.18 22.33 -26.48
C GLU A 69 -2.43 22.52 -27.99
N ALA A 70 -1.64 21.84 -28.83
CA ALA A 70 -1.79 21.89 -30.29
C ALA A 70 -3.08 21.19 -30.78
N ALA A 71 -3.51 20.13 -30.09
CA ALA A 71 -4.71 19.37 -30.42
C ALA A 71 -6.01 20.03 -29.93
N ALA A 72 -5.99 21.29 -29.46
CA ALA A 72 -7.16 22.01 -28.98
C ALA A 72 -8.23 22.16 -30.08
N GLY A 73 -9.13 21.17 -30.19
CA GLY A 73 -10.16 21.06 -31.22
C GLY A 73 -10.14 19.73 -32.00
N ASP A 74 -9.03 19.00 -31.99
CA ASP A 74 -8.92 17.66 -32.57
C ASP A 74 -9.11 16.59 -31.50
N GLY A 75 -10.30 15.99 -31.48
CA GLY A 75 -10.70 15.02 -30.47
C GLY A 75 -9.98 13.66 -30.56
N ASP A 76 -9.41 13.30 -31.72
CA ASP A 76 -8.71 12.03 -31.88
C ASP A 76 -7.24 12.16 -31.48
N GLN A 77 -6.59 13.25 -31.86
CA GLN A 77 -5.24 13.57 -31.42
C GLN A 77 -5.18 13.79 -29.90
N SER A 78 -6.19 14.47 -29.33
CA SER A 78 -6.33 14.63 -27.87
C SER A 78 -6.49 13.29 -27.15
N ALA A 79 -7.35 12.39 -27.67
CA ALA A 79 -7.56 11.07 -27.08
C ALA A 79 -6.29 10.21 -27.08
N ALA A 80 -5.53 10.23 -28.18
CA ALA A 80 -4.26 9.52 -28.29
C ALA A 80 -3.24 10.04 -27.26
N ALA A 81 -3.08 11.36 -27.15
CA ALA A 81 -2.21 11.97 -26.15
C ALA A 81 -2.61 11.61 -24.71
N PHE A 82 -3.92 11.55 -24.41
CA PHE A 82 -4.41 11.13 -23.10
C PHE A 82 -4.11 9.66 -22.77
N VAL A 83 -4.21 8.74 -23.74
CA VAL A 83 -3.79 7.35 -23.54
C VAL A 83 -2.28 7.26 -23.27
N GLU A 84 -1.48 8.04 -23.99
CA GLU A 84 -0.03 8.14 -23.77
C GLU A 84 0.32 8.64 -22.36
N ILE A 85 -0.43 9.61 -21.83
CA ILE A 85 -0.26 10.13 -20.46
C ILE A 85 -0.49 9.04 -19.41
N LEU A 86 -1.53 8.21 -19.57
CA LEU A 86 -1.80 7.10 -18.65
C LEU A 86 -0.73 6.02 -18.71
N GLU A 87 -0.22 5.75 -19.90
CA GLU A 87 0.95 4.87 -20.06
C GLU A 87 2.19 5.49 -19.39
N LEU A 88 2.40 6.81 -19.44
CA LEU A 88 3.52 7.49 -18.78
C LEU A 88 3.42 7.40 -17.24
N ARG A 89 2.19 7.42 -16.70
CA ARG A 89 1.92 7.13 -15.28
C ARG A 89 2.29 5.69 -14.91
N ARG A 90 1.91 4.73 -15.75
CA ARG A 90 2.32 3.33 -15.60
C ARG A 90 3.85 3.17 -15.72
N PHE A 91 4.49 3.93 -16.59
CA PHE A 91 5.95 3.97 -16.73
C PHE A 91 6.62 4.39 -15.41
N GLY A 92 6.17 5.47 -14.77
CA GLY A 92 6.67 5.89 -13.45
C GLY A 92 6.54 4.80 -12.40
N PHE A 93 5.38 4.13 -12.33
CA PHE A 93 5.12 3.03 -11.39
C PHE A 93 6.04 1.81 -11.59
N LEU A 94 6.21 1.35 -12.84
CA LEU A 94 7.08 0.19 -13.12
C LEU A 94 8.55 0.50 -12.78
N ASN A 95 9.00 1.73 -13.00
CA ASN A 95 10.35 2.17 -12.63
C ASN A 95 10.53 2.29 -11.11
N PHE A 96 9.53 2.80 -10.38
CA PHE A 96 9.49 2.75 -8.92
C PHE A 96 9.68 1.32 -8.39
N MET A 97 8.94 0.36 -8.95
CA MET A 97 9.06 -1.06 -8.58
C MET A 97 10.44 -1.64 -8.90
N ALA A 98 10.98 -1.31 -10.07
CA ALA A 98 12.30 -1.76 -10.50
C ALA A 98 13.41 -1.27 -9.56
N VAL A 99 13.40 0.03 -9.22
CA VAL A 99 14.36 0.66 -8.29
C VAL A 99 14.22 0.06 -6.90
N THR A 100 13.01 -0.02 -6.36
CA THR A 100 12.75 -0.57 -5.02
C THR A 100 13.26 -2.01 -4.90
N LYS A 101 13.03 -2.85 -5.91
CA LYS A 101 13.54 -4.24 -5.92
C LYS A 101 15.03 -4.31 -6.19
N ALA A 102 15.61 -3.40 -6.96
CA ALA A 102 17.06 -3.32 -7.18
C ALA A 102 17.78 -2.93 -5.88
N VAL A 103 17.29 -1.91 -5.18
CA VAL A 103 17.80 -1.45 -3.88
C VAL A 103 17.66 -2.53 -2.82
N LYS A 104 16.48 -3.17 -2.70
CA LYS A 104 16.28 -4.30 -1.78
C LYS A 104 17.27 -5.44 -2.06
N LYS A 105 17.59 -5.68 -3.33
CA LYS A 105 18.57 -6.68 -3.72
C LYS A 105 20.01 -6.23 -3.41
N HIS A 106 20.36 -4.97 -3.69
CA HIS A 106 21.66 -4.39 -3.34
C HIS A 106 21.90 -4.52 -1.83
N ASN A 107 20.96 -4.05 -1.00
CA ASN A 107 21.09 -4.11 0.46
C ASN A 107 21.21 -5.55 0.97
N LYS A 108 20.64 -6.52 0.25
CA LYS A 108 20.82 -7.95 0.54
C LYS A 108 22.23 -8.47 0.20
N VAL A 109 22.88 -7.98 -0.85
CA VAL A 109 24.20 -8.50 -1.30
C VAL A 109 25.40 -7.65 -0.88
N ALA A 110 25.19 -6.35 -0.61
CA ALA A 110 26.21 -5.38 -0.23
C ALA A 110 25.74 -4.59 1.02
N PRO A 111 25.66 -5.25 2.19
CA PRO A 111 25.12 -4.64 3.40
C PRO A 111 26.06 -3.66 4.10
N CYS A 112 27.26 -3.37 3.58
CA CYS A 112 28.17 -2.33 4.12
C CYS A 112 27.84 -0.93 3.59
N THR A 113 27.03 -0.83 2.54
CA THR A 113 26.86 0.38 1.72
C THR A 113 25.37 0.60 1.45
N LEU A 114 24.56 0.47 2.50
CA LEU A 114 23.11 0.55 2.42
C LEU A 114 22.66 1.84 1.76
N ILE A 115 21.60 1.72 0.96
CA ILE A 115 20.90 2.86 0.37
C ILE A 115 19.41 2.68 0.56
N SER A 116 18.70 3.80 0.71
CA SER A 116 17.25 3.82 0.75
C SER A 116 16.70 3.91 -0.68
N ALA A 117 15.62 3.20 -0.96
CA ALA A 117 14.90 3.40 -2.22
C ALA A 117 14.34 4.83 -2.27
N ALA A 118 13.88 5.35 -1.13
CA ALA A 118 13.37 6.72 -1.02
C ALA A 118 14.46 7.74 -1.34
N SER A 119 15.70 7.59 -0.83
CA SER A 119 16.78 8.56 -1.12
C SER A 119 17.19 8.59 -2.59
N VAL A 120 16.99 7.49 -3.32
CA VAL A 120 17.24 7.43 -4.77
C VAL A 120 16.09 8.05 -5.55
N LEU A 121 14.84 7.78 -5.12
CA LEU A 121 13.62 8.10 -5.84
C LEU A 121 13.12 9.52 -5.58
N LEU A 122 13.35 10.10 -4.40
CA LEU A 122 12.80 11.39 -3.98
C LEU A 122 13.17 12.54 -4.93
N HIS A 123 14.34 12.44 -5.57
CA HIS A 123 14.85 13.44 -6.51
C HIS A 123 14.52 13.13 -7.98
N GLN A 124 13.72 12.08 -8.24
CA GLN A 124 13.41 11.65 -9.60
C GLN A 124 12.05 12.17 -10.04
N SER A 125 12.00 12.78 -11.23
CA SER A 125 10.78 13.36 -11.78
C SER A 125 9.67 12.33 -12.01
N PHE A 126 10.03 11.07 -12.28
CA PHE A 126 9.06 9.99 -12.47
C PHE A 126 8.49 9.41 -11.16
N PHE A 127 9.03 9.80 -10.01
CA PHE A 127 8.57 9.34 -8.69
C PHE A 127 7.50 10.27 -8.11
N SER A 128 7.68 11.58 -8.27
CA SER A 128 6.73 12.60 -7.85
C SER A 128 6.62 13.68 -8.92
N SER A 129 5.54 13.63 -9.71
CA SER A 129 5.23 14.65 -10.72
C SER A 129 3.79 15.13 -10.56
N PRO A 130 3.57 16.26 -9.88
CA PRO A 130 2.27 16.91 -9.83
C PRO A 130 1.72 17.24 -11.22
N ARG A 131 2.61 17.57 -12.17
CA ARG A 131 2.29 17.84 -13.58
C ARG A 131 1.66 16.62 -14.24
N LEU A 132 2.30 15.45 -14.15
CA LEU A 132 1.75 14.22 -14.71
C LEU A 132 0.43 13.83 -14.04
N GLU A 133 0.32 14.01 -12.73
CA GLU A 133 -0.92 13.68 -12.01
C GLU A 133 -2.09 14.55 -12.48
N ALA A 134 -1.87 15.86 -12.69
CA ALA A 134 -2.89 16.75 -13.24
C ALA A 134 -3.29 16.35 -14.67
N MET A 135 -2.32 15.99 -15.51
CA MET A 135 -2.58 15.53 -16.87
C MET A 135 -3.29 14.18 -16.92
N ALA A 136 -2.94 13.25 -16.03
CA ALA A 136 -3.60 11.94 -15.93
C ALA A 136 -5.06 12.09 -15.49
N GLN A 137 -5.35 12.99 -14.55
CA GLN A 137 -6.73 13.30 -14.14
C GLN A 137 -7.55 13.90 -15.31
N ARG A 138 -6.94 14.79 -16.10
CA ARG A 138 -7.53 15.31 -17.35
C ARG A 138 -7.77 14.18 -18.36
N ALA A 139 -6.81 13.26 -18.52
CA ALA A 139 -6.91 12.11 -19.40
C ALA A 139 -8.06 11.16 -19.03
N GLU A 140 -8.14 10.80 -17.75
CA GLU A 140 -9.19 9.93 -17.20
C GLU A 140 -10.57 10.55 -17.42
N SER A 141 -10.71 11.84 -17.10
CA SER A 141 -11.96 12.59 -17.30
C SER A 141 -12.36 12.64 -18.78
N TYR A 142 -11.42 12.96 -19.66
CA TYR A 142 -11.65 13.07 -21.10
C TYR A 142 -12.10 11.74 -21.73
N LEU A 143 -11.40 10.65 -21.43
CA LEU A 143 -11.71 9.33 -21.97
C LEU A 143 -13.04 8.78 -21.43
N GLN A 144 -13.39 9.08 -20.17
CA GLN A 144 -14.71 8.75 -19.61
C GLN A 144 -15.84 9.49 -20.32
N HIS A 145 -15.67 10.78 -20.64
CA HIS A 145 -16.68 11.56 -21.36
C HIS A 145 -16.79 11.17 -22.84
N LYS A 146 -15.66 10.90 -23.53
CA LYS A 146 -15.65 10.41 -24.92
C LYS A 146 -16.28 9.01 -25.02
N GLY A 147 -16.01 8.12 -24.06
CA GLY A 147 -16.66 6.80 -23.96
C GLY A 147 -18.17 6.88 -23.77
N LYS A 148 -18.65 7.75 -22.86
CA LYS A 148 -20.09 8.00 -22.65
C LYS A 148 -20.76 8.69 -23.84
N ALA A 149 -20.07 9.55 -24.58
CA ALA A 149 -20.57 10.14 -25.81
C ALA A 149 -20.72 9.07 -26.91
N MET A 150 -19.75 8.14 -27.01
CA MET A 150 -19.79 7.02 -27.94
C MET A 150 -20.88 5.99 -27.59
N GLU A 151 -21.12 5.73 -26.29
CA GLU A 151 -22.23 4.91 -25.80
C GLU A 151 -23.60 5.56 -26.06
N ARG A 152 -23.72 6.89 -25.86
CA ARG A 152 -24.94 7.66 -26.20
C ARG A 152 -25.24 7.71 -27.70
N PHE A 153 -24.24 7.51 -28.56
CA PHE A 153 -24.44 7.29 -30.00
C PHE A 153 -24.90 5.87 -30.33
N SER A 154 -24.66 4.88 -29.44
CA SER A 154 -25.10 3.49 -29.61
C SER A 154 -26.48 3.18 -29.01
N GLU A 155 -27.01 4.04 -28.13
CA GLU A 155 -28.24 3.78 -27.35
C GLU A 155 -29.52 4.49 -27.86
N ARG A 156 -29.54 5.00 -29.09
CA ARG A 156 -30.80 5.40 -29.73
C ARG A 156 -31.50 4.17 -30.32
N GLU A 157 -32.17 3.41 -29.46
CA GLU A 157 -33.43 2.69 -29.74
C GLU A 157 -33.88 1.85 -28.53
N ARG A 158 -34.83 2.37 -27.74
CA ARG A 158 -36.07 1.70 -27.24
C ARG A 158 -36.73 2.45 -26.06
N PRO A 159 -38.06 2.30 -25.87
CA PRO A 159 -38.89 3.24 -25.10
C PRO A 159 -39.15 2.84 -23.65
N ALA A 160 -39.62 3.84 -22.89
CA ALA A 160 -39.82 3.88 -21.45
C ALA A 160 -41.01 3.06 -20.91
N THR A 161 -40.89 2.60 -19.66
CA THR A 161 -42.02 2.26 -18.78
C THR A 161 -41.79 2.80 -17.36
N MET A 162 -42.85 3.39 -16.82
CA MET A 162 -42.94 4.08 -15.52
C MET A 162 -43.32 3.13 -14.36
N GLY A 163 -42.88 3.48 -13.15
CA GLY A 163 -43.73 3.43 -11.94
C GLY A 163 -43.30 2.47 -10.81
N GLY A 164 -43.07 3.04 -9.62
CA GLY A 164 -43.09 2.30 -8.33
C GLY A 164 -42.31 2.99 -7.20
N ALA A 165 -43.02 3.60 -6.24
CA ALA A 165 -42.49 4.30 -5.06
C ALA A 165 -42.01 3.34 -3.93
N PRO A 166 -41.21 3.81 -2.95
CA PRO A 166 -40.51 2.94 -1.99
C PRO A 166 -41.26 2.78 -0.65
N PRO A 167 -41.10 1.65 0.05
CA PRO A 167 -41.25 1.56 1.50
C PRO A 167 -39.87 1.31 2.14
N GLY A 168 -39.49 1.74 3.33
CA GLY A 168 -40.13 2.43 4.44
C GLY A 168 -39.06 2.46 5.54
N LEU A 169 -38.90 3.59 6.22
CA LEU A 169 -37.89 3.78 7.27
C LEU A 169 -38.17 2.86 8.47
N GLY A 170 -37.30 1.86 8.66
CA GLY A 170 -37.28 1.00 9.83
C GLY A 170 -36.63 1.69 11.03
N VAL A 171 -37.34 1.63 12.15
CA VAL A 171 -37.00 2.15 13.47
C VAL A 171 -35.65 1.61 13.96
N MET A 172 -34.70 2.49 14.30
CA MET A 172 -33.41 2.07 14.86
C MET A 172 -33.55 1.74 16.35
N ASN A 173 -33.38 0.45 16.66
CA ASN A 173 -33.25 -0.07 18.01
C ASN A 173 -31.89 0.39 18.58
N LEU A 174 -31.90 1.15 19.68
CA LEU A 174 -30.70 1.60 20.39
C LEU A 174 -30.12 0.43 21.21
N GLN A 175 -29.62 -0.61 20.53
CA GLN A 175 -28.78 -1.63 21.15
C GLN A 175 -27.32 -1.17 21.09
N ALA A 176 -26.57 -1.43 22.17
CA ALA A 176 -25.14 -1.19 22.18
C ALA A 176 -24.49 -1.91 20.97
N PRO A 177 -23.57 -1.25 20.24
CA PRO A 177 -23.00 -1.83 19.04
C PRO A 177 -22.32 -3.18 19.34
N GLU A 178 -22.52 -4.16 18.44
CA GLU A 178 -21.83 -5.45 18.52
C GLU A 178 -20.31 -5.28 18.61
N ARG A 179 -19.62 -6.26 19.21
CA ARG A 179 -18.15 -6.24 19.36
C ARG A 179 -17.49 -5.98 18.01
N LEU A 180 -16.56 -5.03 17.99
CA LEU A 180 -15.79 -4.71 16.78
C LEU A 180 -14.87 -5.89 16.44
N THR A 181 -14.93 -6.39 15.21
CA THR A 181 -13.93 -7.33 14.68
C THR A 181 -12.71 -6.56 14.21
N VAL A 182 -11.57 -6.77 14.87
CA VAL A 182 -10.29 -6.14 14.52
C VAL A 182 -9.39 -7.19 13.91
N VAL A 183 -9.14 -7.05 12.61
CA VAL A 183 -8.27 -7.91 11.82
C VAL A 183 -6.88 -7.28 11.80
N LEU A 184 -5.88 -8.01 12.28
CA LEU A 184 -4.50 -7.54 12.42
C LEU A 184 -3.60 -8.27 11.43
N ASP A 185 -2.80 -7.51 10.67
CA ASP A 185 -1.64 -8.05 9.98
C ASP A 185 -0.50 -8.41 10.96
N LEU A 186 0.47 -9.22 10.52
CA LEU A 186 1.59 -9.70 11.35
C LEU A 186 2.90 -8.95 11.05
N ASP A 187 3.48 -9.18 9.87
CA ASP A 187 4.83 -8.73 9.51
C ASP A 187 4.84 -7.24 9.18
N HIS A 188 5.74 -6.48 9.78
CA HIS A 188 5.78 -5.01 9.69
C HIS A 188 4.60 -4.27 10.35
N THR A 189 3.58 -4.99 10.83
CA THR A 189 2.48 -4.43 11.61
C THR A 189 2.68 -4.65 13.11
N LEU A 190 2.71 -5.92 13.55
CA LEU A 190 2.85 -6.32 14.96
C LEU A 190 4.28 -6.75 15.32
N ILE A 191 5.03 -7.25 14.33
CA ILE A 191 6.39 -7.78 14.53
C ILE A 191 7.31 -7.40 13.37
N PHE A 192 8.60 -7.59 13.58
CA PHE A 192 9.61 -7.57 12.54
C PHE A 192 10.47 -8.83 12.68
N SER A 193 10.54 -9.64 11.62
CA SER A 193 11.31 -10.87 11.65
C SER A 193 12.55 -10.81 10.76
N VAL A 194 13.64 -11.38 11.26
CA VAL A 194 14.92 -11.45 10.54
C VAL A 194 15.59 -12.79 10.82
N SER A 195 16.33 -13.33 9.84
CA SER A 195 17.22 -14.46 10.10
C SER A 195 18.41 -14.03 10.95
N ARG A 196 18.88 -14.85 11.90
CA ARG A 196 20.11 -14.61 12.70
C ARG A 196 21.36 -14.34 11.87
N LYS A 197 21.42 -14.92 10.65
CA LYS A 197 22.52 -14.68 9.70
C LYS A 197 22.44 -13.30 9.02
N SER A 198 21.30 -12.63 9.10
CA SER A 198 21.10 -11.30 8.54
C SER A 198 21.90 -10.26 9.32
N ARG A 199 22.57 -9.35 8.62
CA ARG A 199 23.17 -8.17 9.26
C ARG A 199 22.15 -7.27 9.96
N LEU A 200 20.87 -7.34 9.56
CA LEU A 200 19.78 -6.64 10.25
C LEU A 200 19.63 -7.12 11.70
N TRP A 201 19.92 -8.39 11.99
CA TRP A 201 19.94 -8.89 13.37
C TRP A 201 21.04 -8.21 14.18
N ARG A 202 22.25 -8.02 13.61
CA ARG A 202 23.36 -7.35 14.30
C ARG A 202 23.08 -5.89 14.65
N GLN A 203 22.25 -5.20 13.87
CA GLN A 203 21.81 -3.82 14.15
C GLN A 203 20.70 -3.74 15.20
N GLN A 204 20.14 -4.89 15.54
CA GLN A 204 18.97 -5.07 16.39
C GLN A 204 19.29 -5.98 17.59
N ALA A 205 20.56 -6.39 17.77
CA ALA A 205 20.95 -7.44 18.69
C ALA A 205 20.69 -7.09 20.15
N ASP A 206 20.71 -5.79 20.46
CA ASP A 206 20.45 -5.25 21.79
C ASP A 206 18.94 -5.11 22.09
N ASN A 207 18.08 -5.26 21.08
CA ASN A 207 16.64 -5.21 21.24
C ASN A 207 16.08 -6.57 21.67
N LEU A 208 15.07 -6.54 22.54
CA LEU A 208 14.35 -7.74 22.99
C LEU A 208 13.75 -8.48 21.78
N SER A 209 14.23 -9.68 21.53
CA SER A 209 13.75 -10.55 20.44
C SER A 209 13.46 -11.96 20.93
N TRP A 210 12.51 -12.60 20.26
CA TRP A 210 12.22 -14.01 20.42
C TRP A 210 13.00 -14.80 19.37
N SER A 211 13.64 -15.89 19.80
CA SER A 211 14.22 -16.86 18.88
C SER A 211 13.22 -17.98 18.67
N ILE A 212 12.65 -18.05 17.48
CA ILE A 212 11.56 -18.98 17.15
C ILE A 212 12.10 -20.04 16.21
N VAL A 213 12.05 -21.29 16.67
CA VAL A 213 12.37 -22.47 15.85
C VAL A 213 11.15 -22.82 15.01
N MET A 214 11.37 -23.14 13.74
CA MET A 214 10.30 -23.52 12.81
C MET A 214 10.65 -24.86 12.19
N ASP A 215 9.72 -25.79 12.13
CA ASP A 215 9.98 -27.18 11.67
C ASP A 215 10.59 -27.24 10.26
N HIS A 216 10.26 -26.27 9.42
CA HIS A 216 10.69 -26.18 8.03
C HIS A 216 11.99 -25.36 7.82
N GLN A 217 12.62 -24.87 8.89
CA GLN A 217 13.87 -24.12 8.85
C GLN A 217 14.83 -24.62 9.94
N PRO A 218 16.05 -25.06 9.59
CA PRO A 218 17.00 -25.58 10.58
C PRO A 218 17.54 -24.51 11.53
N GLU A 219 17.36 -23.23 11.21
CA GLU A 219 17.84 -22.12 12.03
C GLU A 219 16.70 -21.28 12.59
N PRO A 220 16.78 -20.86 13.87
CA PRO A 220 15.77 -20.01 14.46
C PRO A 220 15.65 -18.66 13.75
N VAL A 221 14.41 -18.20 13.58
CA VAL A 221 14.09 -16.84 13.15
C VAL A 221 14.09 -15.94 14.38
N CYS A 222 14.76 -14.79 14.30
CA CYS A 222 14.67 -13.75 15.31
C CYS A 222 13.47 -12.87 15.01
N VAL A 223 12.57 -12.77 15.98
CA VAL A 223 11.34 -11.97 15.89
C VAL A 223 11.39 -10.89 16.93
N PHE A 224 11.32 -9.65 16.48
CA PHE A 224 11.20 -8.48 17.33
C PHE A 224 9.71 -8.16 17.45
N PRO A 225 9.12 -8.13 18.64
CA PRO A 225 7.78 -7.58 18.83
C PRO A 225 7.83 -6.06 18.70
N ARG A 226 6.83 -5.48 18.03
CA ARG A 226 6.69 -4.02 18.01
C ARG A 226 6.44 -3.51 19.44
N PRO A 227 7.07 -2.40 19.85
CA PRO A 227 6.79 -1.81 21.16
C PRO A 227 5.27 -1.61 21.37
N GLY A 228 4.81 -1.93 22.58
CA GLY A 228 3.39 -1.89 22.97
C GLY A 228 2.53 -3.05 22.51
N LEU A 229 3.07 -4.05 21.82
CA LEU A 229 2.30 -5.19 21.31
C LEU A 229 1.40 -5.84 22.38
N VAL A 230 1.97 -6.14 23.54
CA VAL A 230 1.26 -6.85 24.62
C VAL A 230 0.12 -5.99 25.16
N ASP A 231 0.43 -4.75 25.55
CA ASP A 231 -0.54 -3.82 26.12
C ASP A 231 -1.65 -3.48 25.11
N PHE A 232 -1.29 -3.34 23.82
CA PHE A 232 -2.23 -3.11 22.74
C PHE A 232 -3.23 -4.25 22.61
N LEU A 233 -2.77 -5.50 22.55
CA LEU A 233 -3.65 -6.67 22.45
C LEU A 233 -4.53 -6.82 23.69
N GLN A 234 -3.96 -6.63 24.88
CA GLN A 234 -4.72 -6.68 26.13
C GLN A 234 -5.80 -5.61 26.19
N ALA A 235 -5.49 -4.37 25.79
CA ALA A 235 -6.44 -3.26 25.77
C ALA A 235 -7.62 -3.52 24.81
N LEU A 236 -7.38 -4.20 23.69
CA LEU A 236 -8.45 -4.54 22.74
C LEU A 236 -9.27 -5.78 23.14
N SER A 237 -8.64 -6.74 23.83
CA SER A 237 -9.24 -8.05 24.14
C SER A 237 -10.61 -7.97 24.84
N GLY A 238 -10.82 -6.97 25.70
CA GLY A 238 -12.05 -6.81 26.47
C GLY A 238 -13.26 -6.33 25.67
N GLY A 239 -13.07 -5.75 24.49
CA GLY A 239 -14.16 -5.12 23.71
C GLY A 239 -14.13 -5.37 22.21
N CYS A 240 -13.12 -6.08 21.70
CA CYS A 240 -12.98 -6.42 20.29
C CYS A 240 -12.86 -7.94 20.10
N ASP A 241 -13.38 -8.45 18.99
CA ASP A 241 -13.04 -9.78 18.49
C ASP A 241 -11.75 -9.69 17.65
N LEU A 242 -10.68 -10.37 18.07
CA LEU A 242 -9.36 -10.22 17.47
C LEU A 242 -9.08 -11.35 16.48
N VAL A 243 -8.90 -10.99 15.21
CA VAL A 243 -8.51 -11.91 14.15
C VAL A 243 -7.11 -11.55 13.68
N ILE A 244 -6.25 -12.55 13.49
CA ILE A 244 -4.97 -12.34 12.82
C ILE A 244 -5.07 -12.85 11.39
N PHE A 245 -4.76 -11.99 10.42
CA PHE A 245 -4.78 -12.33 8.99
C PHE A 245 -3.46 -11.91 8.37
N THR A 246 -2.58 -12.87 8.07
CA THR A 246 -1.24 -12.61 7.52
C THR A 246 -1.11 -13.12 6.09
N ALA A 247 -0.34 -12.38 5.28
CA ALA A 247 0.13 -12.89 3.98
C ALA A 247 1.30 -13.89 4.12
N GLY A 248 1.73 -14.24 5.35
CA GLY A 248 2.70 -15.27 5.69
C GLY A 248 2.16 -16.69 5.52
N ILE A 249 3.02 -17.67 5.22
CA ILE A 249 2.61 -19.08 5.24
C ILE A 249 2.48 -19.57 6.69
N GLU A 250 1.54 -20.46 6.93
CA GLU A 250 1.23 -21.01 8.25
C GLU A 250 2.44 -21.58 9.00
N PRO A 251 3.36 -22.37 8.39
CA PRO A 251 4.54 -22.88 9.10
C PRO A 251 5.47 -21.80 9.64
N TYR A 252 5.45 -20.61 9.04
CA TYR A 252 6.21 -19.44 9.50
C TYR A 252 5.44 -18.67 10.56
N ALA A 253 4.17 -18.35 10.29
CA ALA A 253 3.40 -17.44 11.11
C ALA A 253 2.86 -18.08 12.40
N SER A 254 2.43 -19.35 12.35
CA SER A 254 1.81 -20.01 13.51
C SER A 254 2.67 -19.97 14.77
N PRO A 255 3.93 -20.41 14.77
CA PRO A 255 4.76 -20.38 15.98
C PRO A 255 5.05 -18.95 16.49
N ILE A 256 5.01 -17.94 15.62
CA ILE A 256 5.12 -16.53 16.01
C ILE A 256 3.84 -16.09 16.73
N ILE A 257 2.68 -16.40 16.14
CA ILE A 257 1.37 -16.09 16.73
C ILE A 257 1.21 -16.81 18.07
N ASP A 258 1.63 -18.07 18.17
CA ASP A 258 1.64 -18.82 19.44
C ASP A 258 2.46 -18.09 20.50
N LYS A 259 3.64 -17.59 20.14
CA LYS A 259 4.46 -16.80 21.05
C LYS A 259 3.77 -15.51 21.47
N ILE A 260 3.14 -14.77 20.54
CA ILE A 260 2.38 -13.54 20.82
C ILE A 260 1.25 -13.81 21.81
N GLU A 261 0.45 -14.84 21.58
CA GLU A 261 -0.67 -15.19 22.48
C GLU A 261 -0.19 -15.59 23.88
N VAL A 262 0.94 -16.32 23.97
CA VAL A 262 1.52 -16.70 25.27
C VAL A 262 2.01 -15.48 26.03
N VAL A 263 2.73 -14.54 25.38
CA VAL A 263 3.28 -13.37 26.09
C VAL A 263 2.22 -12.33 26.42
N SER A 264 1.18 -12.21 25.59
CA SER A 264 0.11 -11.24 25.82
C SER A 264 -1.01 -11.77 26.71
N GLY A 265 -1.17 -13.10 26.79
CA GLY A 265 -2.33 -13.73 27.44
C GLY A 265 -3.62 -13.60 26.63
N VAL A 266 -3.56 -13.08 25.40
CA VAL A 266 -4.72 -12.83 24.54
C VAL A 266 -4.75 -13.83 23.40
N LYS A 267 -5.91 -14.46 23.16
CA LYS A 267 -6.11 -15.42 22.06
C LYS A 267 -6.78 -14.75 20.86
N PHE A 268 -6.30 -15.05 19.66
CA PHE A 268 -7.00 -14.66 18.44
C PHE A 268 -8.16 -15.62 18.21
N SER A 269 -9.35 -15.10 17.91
CA SER A 269 -10.53 -15.90 17.63
C SER A 269 -10.42 -16.69 16.33
N ARG A 270 -9.68 -16.13 15.35
CA ARG A 270 -9.32 -16.80 14.09
C ARG A 270 -7.91 -16.43 13.65
N ARG A 271 -7.26 -17.38 13.00
CA ARG A 271 -5.95 -17.21 12.36
C ARG A 271 -6.07 -17.52 10.87
N LEU A 272 -5.84 -16.53 10.03
CA LEU A 272 -5.85 -16.64 8.58
C LEU A 272 -4.44 -16.41 8.04
N TYR A 273 -4.03 -17.22 7.08
CA TYR A 273 -2.70 -17.26 6.51
C TYR A 273 -2.73 -16.98 5.00
N ARG A 274 -1.57 -17.09 4.34
CA ARG A 274 -1.43 -16.91 2.88
C ARG A 274 -2.42 -17.74 2.08
N ARG A 275 -2.76 -18.96 2.51
CA ARG A 275 -3.71 -19.83 1.79
C ARG A 275 -5.13 -19.26 1.74
N ASP A 276 -5.46 -18.40 2.71
CA ASP A 276 -6.77 -17.77 2.87
C ASP A 276 -6.83 -16.40 2.15
N THR A 277 -5.71 -15.96 1.56
CA THR A 277 -5.68 -14.74 0.73
C THR A 277 -6.18 -15.01 -0.69
N THR A 278 -6.79 -13.99 -1.28
CA THR A 278 -7.26 -14.00 -2.67
C THR A 278 -6.25 -13.30 -3.57
N ARG A 279 -6.21 -13.71 -4.84
CA ARG A 279 -5.39 -13.07 -5.87
C ARG A 279 -6.23 -12.15 -6.75
N CYS A 280 -5.76 -10.92 -6.94
CA CYS A 280 -6.27 -9.97 -7.93
C CYS A 280 -5.17 -9.62 -8.96
N PRO A 281 -5.46 -8.85 -10.02
CA PRO A 281 -4.48 -8.50 -11.05
C PRO A 281 -3.22 -7.78 -10.52
N TRP A 282 -3.33 -6.99 -9.46
CA TRP A 282 -2.25 -6.17 -8.89
C TRP A 282 -1.58 -6.78 -7.65
N CYS A 283 -2.21 -7.72 -6.96
CA CYS A 283 -1.68 -8.32 -5.73
C CYS A 283 -2.04 -9.81 -5.64
N ALA A 284 -1.04 -10.64 -5.28
CA ALA A 284 -1.22 -12.08 -5.18
C ALA A 284 -1.73 -12.55 -3.81
N THR A 285 -1.75 -11.66 -2.82
CA THR A 285 -2.07 -11.98 -1.42
C THR A 285 -2.95 -10.88 -0.83
N VAL A 286 -4.14 -10.70 -1.39
CA VAL A 286 -5.15 -9.75 -0.89
C VAL A 286 -5.97 -10.44 0.19
N LYS A 287 -6.24 -9.70 1.27
CA LYS A 287 -7.04 -10.11 2.41
C LYS A 287 -8.49 -9.69 2.15
N ASP A 288 -9.23 -10.56 1.48
CA ASP A 288 -10.67 -10.36 1.29
C ASP A 288 -11.38 -10.58 2.63
N LEU A 289 -12.01 -9.55 3.18
CA LEU A 289 -12.66 -9.62 4.48
C LEU A 289 -13.96 -10.44 4.45
N SER A 290 -14.53 -10.71 3.27
CA SER A 290 -15.76 -11.52 3.15
C SER A 290 -15.59 -12.94 3.68
N VAL A 291 -14.36 -13.48 3.68
CA VAL A 291 -14.04 -14.83 4.22
C VAL A 291 -14.31 -14.95 5.72
N LEU A 292 -14.43 -13.83 6.43
CA LEU A 292 -14.74 -13.81 7.86
C LEU A 292 -16.23 -14.09 8.13
N GLY A 293 -17.11 -13.83 7.16
CA GLY A 293 -18.56 -13.92 7.36
C GLY A 293 -19.08 -12.99 8.47
N THR A 294 -18.34 -11.93 8.80
CA THR A 294 -18.72 -10.91 9.78
C THR A 294 -19.35 -9.71 9.08
N ASP A 295 -20.11 -8.90 9.84
CA ASP A 295 -20.61 -7.63 9.32
C ASP A 295 -19.45 -6.65 9.07
N LEU A 296 -19.32 -6.20 7.82
CA LEU A 296 -18.32 -5.20 7.44
C LEU A 296 -18.58 -3.82 8.06
N ALA A 297 -19.80 -3.51 8.52
CA ALA A 297 -20.02 -2.31 9.32
C ALA A 297 -19.26 -2.37 10.67
N ARG A 298 -18.98 -3.58 11.17
CA ARG A 298 -18.29 -3.85 12.43
C ARG A 298 -16.98 -4.63 12.25
N THR A 299 -16.31 -4.47 11.10
CA THR A 299 -15.01 -5.10 10.83
C THR A 299 -13.99 -4.09 10.32
N VAL A 300 -12.80 -4.08 10.92
CA VAL A 300 -11.68 -3.22 10.50
C VAL A 300 -10.39 -4.03 10.33
N LEU A 301 -9.60 -3.72 9.28
CA LEU A 301 -8.29 -4.32 9.01
C LEU A 301 -7.16 -3.32 9.21
N LEU A 302 -6.16 -3.65 10.03
CA LEU A 302 -4.94 -2.89 10.25
C LEU A 302 -3.79 -3.60 9.51
N ASP A 303 -3.21 -2.93 8.50
CA ASP A 303 -2.20 -3.51 7.62
C ASP A 303 -1.22 -2.45 7.12
N ASP A 304 0.06 -2.80 7.00
CA ASP A 304 1.11 -1.90 6.53
C ASP A 304 1.16 -1.78 4.99
N ASN A 305 0.60 -2.76 4.28
CA ASN A 305 0.60 -2.83 2.84
C ASN A 305 -0.80 -2.52 2.29
N PRO A 306 -1.00 -1.35 1.65
CA PRO A 306 -2.30 -0.98 1.11
C PRO A 306 -2.93 -2.05 0.22
N LEU A 307 -2.13 -2.69 -0.63
CA LEU A 307 -2.63 -3.70 -1.56
C LEU A 307 -3.28 -4.90 -0.88
N SER A 308 -2.91 -5.19 0.38
CA SER A 308 -3.51 -6.26 1.19
C SER A 308 -5.02 -6.03 1.40
N PHE A 309 -5.49 -4.79 1.44
CA PHE A 309 -6.91 -4.47 1.67
C PHE A 309 -7.60 -3.82 0.47
N SER A 310 -7.03 -4.00 -0.73
CA SER A 310 -7.56 -3.39 -1.96
C SER A 310 -9.00 -3.80 -2.33
N LEU A 311 -9.53 -4.90 -1.79
CA LEU A 311 -10.94 -5.31 -1.96
C LEU A 311 -11.89 -4.67 -0.93
N ASN A 312 -11.38 -4.23 0.22
CA ASN A 312 -12.16 -3.62 1.29
C ASN A 312 -11.51 -2.32 1.81
N PRO A 313 -11.23 -1.33 0.93
CA PRO A 313 -10.47 -0.15 1.33
C PRO A 313 -11.21 0.73 2.34
N ALA A 314 -12.55 0.73 2.34
CA ALA A 314 -13.37 1.45 3.32
C ALA A 314 -13.29 0.85 4.73
N ASN A 315 -12.75 -0.36 4.87
CA ASN A 315 -12.63 -1.11 6.13
C ASN A 315 -11.20 -1.12 6.67
N ALA A 316 -10.28 -0.34 6.10
CA ALA A 316 -8.86 -0.45 6.44
C ALA A 316 -8.31 0.77 7.16
N VAL A 317 -7.43 0.51 8.12
CA VAL A 317 -6.53 1.47 8.74
C VAL A 317 -5.13 1.19 8.17
N PRO A 318 -4.56 2.08 7.34
CA PRO A 318 -3.19 1.94 6.89
C PRO A 318 -2.24 2.12 8.07
N VAL A 319 -1.36 1.14 8.29
CA VAL A 319 -0.37 1.14 9.37
C VAL A 319 0.99 1.57 8.84
N LEU A 320 1.74 2.35 9.61
CA LEU A 320 3.14 2.60 9.27
C LEU A 320 3.97 1.31 9.41
N PRO A 321 4.67 0.86 8.34
CA PRO A 321 5.51 -0.33 8.40
C PRO A 321 6.60 -0.18 9.45
N TRP A 322 6.77 -1.21 10.27
CA TRP A 322 7.76 -1.25 11.33
C TRP A 322 8.90 -2.21 11.00
N THR A 323 10.13 -1.78 11.21
CA THR A 323 11.35 -2.52 10.83
C THR A 323 12.33 -2.69 11.99
N GLY A 324 11.83 -2.72 13.23
CA GLY A 324 12.66 -2.94 14.42
C GLY A 324 13.31 -1.70 15.01
N GLY A 325 13.05 -0.48 14.52
CA GLY A 325 13.74 0.72 15.02
C GLY A 325 13.40 1.02 16.47
N VAL A 326 14.41 1.36 17.29
CA VAL A 326 14.23 1.82 18.70
C VAL A 326 13.60 3.22 18.74
N GLU A 327 13.78 4.01 17.67
CA GLU A 327 13.23 5.37 17.55
C GLU A 327 11.73 5.41 17.19
N ASP A 328 11.13 4.25 16.92
CA ASP A 328 9.75 4.17 16.41
C ASP A 328 8.67 4.25 17.53
N GLY A 329 9.08 4.23 18.81
CA GLY A 329 8.18 4.40 19.96
C GLY A 329 7.05 3.36 20.04
N ASP A 330 6.09 3.59 20.93
CA ASP A 330 4.90 2.74 21.07
C ASP A 330 3.78 3.17 20.12
N TYR A 331 4.03 3.03 18.80
CA TYR A 331 3.04 3.42 17.78
C TYR A 331 1.71 2.67 17.92
N LEU A 332 1.73 1.42 18.41
CA LEU A 332 0.51 0.64 18.59
C LEU A 332 -0.41 1.31 19.62
N LEU A 333 0.11 1.68 20.80
CA LEU A 333 -0.66 2.36 21.83
C LEU A 333 -0.94 3.83 21.49
N GLU A 334 0.03 4.56 20.93
CA GLU A 334 -0.09 6.01 20.75
C GLU A 334 -0.97 6.39 19.56
N GLN A 335 -0.98 5.57 18.49
CA GLN A 335 -1.65 5.94 17.23
C GLN A 335 -2.80 5.00 16.88
N LEU A 336 -2.62 3.68 17.04
CA LEU A 336 -3.65 2.73 16.62
C LEU A 336 -4.72 2.50 17.69
N LEU A 337 -4.35 2.39 18.97
CA LEU A 337 -5.33 2.13 20.04
C LEU A 337 -6.44 3.20 20.12
N PRO A 338 -6.15 4.51 20.03
CA PRO A 338 -7.20 5.54 20.03
C PRO A 338 -8.14 5.40 18.82
N VAL A 339 -7.60 5.08 17.64
CA VAL A 339 -8.40 4.84 16.43
C VAL A 339 -9.34 3.66 16.67
N VAL A 340 -8.84 2.53 17.18
CA VAL A 340 -9.67 1.35 17.41
C VAL A 340 -10.75 1.62 18.47
N ARG A 341 -10.43 2.37 19.53
CA ARG A 341 -11.42 2.80 20.54
C ARG A 341 -12.52 3.67 19.93
N ASP A 342 -12.17 4.65 19.10
CA ASP A 342 -13.16 5.47 18.36
C ASP A 342 -14.05 4.60 17.46
N LEU A 343 -13.54 3.49 16.92
CA LEU A 343 -14.31 2.56 16.09
C LEU A 343 -15.24 1.68 16.91
N GLN A 344 -14.88 1.33 18.15
CA GLN A 344 -15.72 0.51 19.02
C GLN A 344 -17.08 1.18 19.29
N GLU A 345 -17.10 2.51 19.39
CA GLU A 345 -18.31 3.32 19.65
C GLU A 345 -19.21 3.52 18.43
N ARG A 346 -18.78 3.10 17.23
CA ARG A 346 -19.50 3.35 15.97
C ARG A 346 -20.39 2.20 15.56
N VAL A 347 -21.57 2.49 15.05
CA VAL A 347 -22.44 1.46 14.44
C VAL A 347 -21.85 0.98 13.10
N ASP A 348 -21.26 1.88 12.32
CA ASP A 348 -20.53 1.56 11.09
C ASP A 348 -19.16 2.25 11.07
N VAL A 349 -18.09 1.45 10.92
CA VAL A 349 -16.71 1.95 10.88
C VAL A 349 -16.36 2.67 9.57
N ARG A 350 -17.01 2.31 8.47
CA ARG A 350 -16.59 2.70 7.10
C ARG A 350 -16.68 4.21 6.84
N PRO A 351 -17.74 4.94 7.24
CA PRO A 351 -17.81 6.39 7.03
C PRO A 351 -16.68 7.14 7.76
N TYR A 352 -16.36 6.71 8.98
CA TYR A 352 -15.27 7.31 9.75
C TYR A 352 -13.90 7.03 9.11
N LEU A 353 -13.65 5.78 8.73
CA LEU A 353 -12.40 5.39 8.08
C LEU A 353 -12.24 6.10 6.73
N GLN A 354 -13.32 6.25 5.98
CA GLN A 354 -13.33 7.01 4.73
C GLN A 354 -13.03 8.50 4.97
N GLN A 355 -13.59 9.11 6.03
CA GLN A 355 -13.27 10.49 6.40
C GLN A 355 -11.82 10.65 6.87
N LYS A 356 -11.28 9.69 7.63
CA LYS A 356 -9.97 9.78 8.27
C LYS A 356 -8.81 9.43 7.34
N TYR A 357 -8.98 8.40 6.51
CA TYR A 357 -7.91 7.85 5.66
C TYR A 357 -8.20 7.91 4.16
N ALA A 358 -9.47 8.02 3.77
CA ALA A 358 -9.90 8.12 2.37
C ALA A 358 -9.33 7.03 1.43
N MET A 359 -9.11 5.81 1.94
CA MET A 359 -8.45 4.75 1.17
C MET A 359 -9.22 4.34 -0.08
N SER A 360 -10.56 4.38 -0.07
CA SER A 360 -11.35 4.10 -1.28
C SER A 360 -11.09 5.15 -2.36
N THR A 361 -11.02 6.42 -1.98
CA THR A 361 -10.67 7.49 -2.92
C THR A 361 -9.24 7.33 -3.42
N TRP A 362 -8.32 6.92 -2.55
CA TRP A 362 -6.93 6.67 -2.91
C TRP A 362 -6.80 5.55 -3.96
N PHE A 363 -7.44 4.40 -3.75
CA PHE A 363 -7.41 3.29 -4.70
C PHE A 363 -8.04 3.64 -6.05
N SER A 364 -9.19 4.33 -6.02
CA SER A 364 -9.81 4.86 -7.24
C SER A 364 -8.86 5.78 -8.00
N LYS A 365 -8.18 6.70 -7.30
CA LYS A 365 -7.16 7.57 -7.89
C LYS A 365 -5.97 6.80 -8.46
N CYS A 366 -5.60 5.66 -7.88
CA CYS A 366 -4.53 4.79 -8.37
C CYS A 366 -4.96 3.86 -9.52
N GLY A 367 -6.20 3.97 -10.02
CA GLY A 367 -6.71 3.11 -11.10
C GLY A 367 -6.97 1.66 -10.68
N VAL A 368 -7.14 1.42 -9.37
CA VAL A 368 -7.48 0.10 -8.83
C VAL A 368 -9.01 0.03 -8.68
N PRO A 369 -9.70 -0.86 -9.43
CA PRO A 369 -11.15 -0.97 -9.34
C PRO A 369 -11.57 -1.55 -7.98
N ILE A 370 -12.51 -0.88 -7.32
CA ILE A 370 -13.04 -1.26 -6.00
C ILE A 370 -14.37 -2.02 -6.18
N PRO A 371 -14.50 -3.25 -5.66
CA PRO A 371 -15.77 -3.98 -5.72
C PRO A 371 -16.90 -3.27 -4.95
N GLY A 372 -18.11 -3.26 -5.50
CA GLY A 372 -19.32 -2.79 -4.80
C GLY A 372 -19.67 -1.30 -4.93
N ILE A 373 -18.82 -0.49 -5.58
CA ILE A 373 -19.19 0.88 -5.97
C ILE A 373 -19.77 0.83 -7.38
N GLN A 374 -21.09 0.67 -7.50
CA GLN A 374 -21.80 1.17 -8.69
C GLN A 374 -21.64 2.69 -8.69
N GLN A 375 -21.24 3.27 -9.83
CA GLN A 375 -21.17 4.73 -9.99
C GLN A 375 -22.54 5.34 -9.71
N ALA A 376 -22.76 5.86 -8.50
CA ALA A 376 -23.95 6.61 -8.13
C ALA A 376 -23.53 8.03 -7.71
N ALA A 377 -24.18 9.02 -8.34
CA ALA A 377 -24.12 10.48 -8.12
C ALA A 377 -22.80 11.16 -8.57
N GLN A 378 -22.72 12.02 -9.61
CA GLN A 378 -23.51 13.23 -9.94
C GLN A 378 -23.73 14.19 -8.74
N GLY A 379 -23.02 15.33 -8.75
CA GLY A 379 -23.10 16.44 -7.79
C GLY A 379 -22.32 16.17 -6.50
N SER A 380 -21.33 16.95 -6.04
CA SER A 380 -21.07 18.38 -6.14
C SER A 380 -19.61 18.66 -5.68
N GLY A 381 -18.99 19.71 -6.21
CA GLY A 381 -17.76 20.34 -5.69
C GLY A 381 -16.44 19.55 -5.81
N VAL A 382 -15.66 19.83 -6.87
CA VAL A 382 -14.26 19.36 -6.99
C VAL A 382 -13.38 20.25 -6.11
N GLU A 383 -13.02 19.77 -4.91
CA GLU A 383 -11.88 20.34 -4.18
C GLU A 383 -10.56 19.65 -4.57
N ASP A 384 -9.55 20.50 -4.69
CA ASP A 384 -8.20 20.35 -5.25
C ASP A 384 -7.42 19.08 -4.81
N ALA A 385 -7.01 18.26 -5.79
CA ALA A 385 -6.26 17.02 -5.59
C ALA A 385 -4.82 17.23 -5.06
N SER A 386 -4.26 18.44 -5.17
CA SER A 386 -2.93 18.76 -4.61
C SER A 386 -2.91 18.74 -3.07
N ARG A 387 -4.03 19.06 -2.42
CA ARG A 387 -4.21 18.93 -0.94
C ARG A 387 -4.25 17.47 -0.47
N SER A 388 -4.55 16.51 -1.34
CA SER A 388 -4.79 15.11 -0.96
C SER A 388 -3.53 14.23 -0.93
N PHE A 389 -2.50 14.55 -1.71
CA PHE A 389 -1.16 13.93 -1.60
C PHE A 389 -0.35 14.52 -0.44
N GLN A 390 -0.49 15.85 -0.23
CA GLN A 390 -0.09 16.50 1.01
C GLN A 390 -0.81 15.86 2.20
N GLY A 391 -2.05 15.37 2.06
CA GLY A 391 -2.78 14.67 3.13
C GLY A 391 -2.15 13.37 3.62
N MET A 392 -1.57 12.54 2.75
CA MET A 392 -0.88 11.31 3.17
C MET A 392 0.51 11.61 3.72
N GLN A 393 1.27 12.50 3.09
CA GLN A 393 2.57 12.94 3.62
C GLN A 393 2.38 13.74 4.92
N ASP A 394 1.33 14.55 5.05
CA ASP A 394 0.95 15.25 6.27
C ASP A 394 0.38 14.31 7.32
N LEU A 395 -0.31 13.23 6.96
CA LEU A 395 -0.78 12.23 7.92
C LEU A 395 0.42 11.45 8.45
N ILE A 396 1.30 10.98 7.56
CA ILE A 396 2.57 10.33 7.90
C ILE A 396 3.45 11.28 8.70
N ASP A 397 3.57 12.54 8.29
CA ASP A 397 4.37 13.54 8.96
C ASP A 397 3.69 14.08 10.23
N ARG A 398 2.36 14.16 10.36
CA ARG A 398 1.65 14.50 11.63
C ARG A 398 1.75 13.34 12.61
N MET A 399 1.65 12.11 12.13
CA MET A 399 1.93 10.90 12.91
C MET A 399 3.41 10.87 13.35
N ALA A 400 4.34 11.33 12.50
CA ALA A 400 5.75 11.44 12.84
C ALA A 400 6.11 12.69 13.69
N ARG A 401 5.32 13.78 13.61
CA ARG A 401 5.52 15.06 14.33
C ARG A 401 4.84 15.10 15.70
N ARG A 402 3.83 14.26 15.97
CA ARG A 402 3.22 14.08 17.30
C ARG A 402 4.00 13.10 18.18
N ARG A 403 5.34 13.11 18.12
CA ARG A 403 6.15 12.45 19.17
C ARG A 403 5.91 13.22 20.48
N PRO A 404 5.33 12.63 21.53
CA PRO A 404 5.57 13.17 22.85
C PRO A 404 7.07 13.02 23.09
N VAL A 405 7.75 14.13 23.35
CA VAL A 405 9.03 14.08 24.04
C VAL A 405 8.71 13.43 25.37
N VAL A 406 8.97 12.13 25.50
CA VAL A 406 8.99 11.46 26.80
C VAL A 406 10.11 12.16 27.55
N ALA A 407 9.74 13.14 28.37
CA ALA A 407 10.63 13.73 29.33
C ALA A 407 11.16 12.58 30.17
N ALA A 408 12.45 12.29 30.02
CA ALA A 408 13.17 11.43 30.95
C ALA A 408 12.93 11.98 32.36
N ARG A 409 12.13 11.27 33.15
CA ARG A 409 12.15 11.44 34.60
C ARG A 409 13.24 10.51 35.12
N VAL A 410 14.24 11.16 35.72
CA VAL A 410 15.28 10.59 36.58
C VAL A 410 14.66 9.77 37.70
#